data_AF-A0AAV7JXE6-F1
#
_entry.id   AF-A0AAV7JXE6-F1
#
_cell.length_a   1.000
_cell.length_b   1.000
_cell.length_c   1.000
_cell.angle_alpha   90.00
_cell.angle_beta   90.00
_cell.angle_gamma   90.00
#
_symmetry.space_group_name_H-M   'P 1'
#
loop_
_entity.id
_entity.type
_entity.pdbx_description
1 polymer ?
#
loop_
_entity_poly.entity_id
_entity_poly.type
_entity_poly.pdbx_seq_one_letter_code
_entity_poly.pdbx_strand_id
1 'polypeptide(L)'
;MAAIDDLGFECLPHPPYSPDLAPSDYWLSGEMKRPLRGKRFEGFKRLEYEIKQWQKGTPKVFYTTGLEKLRERWKRYIKLKGEFIKTFDNQL
;
A
#
# COMPACT_ATOMS: atom_id res chain seq x y z
N MET A 1 -12.38 -10.62 -17.25
CA MET A 1 -11.00 -10.14 -17.06
C MET A 1 -10.21 -10.15 -18.38
N ALA A 2 -10.86 -10.00 -19.55
CA ALA A 2 -10.23 -10.23 -20.85
C ALA A 2 -8.88 -9.48 -21.02
N ALA A 3 -8.82 -8.20 -20.66
CA ALA A 3 -7.57 -7.43 -20.76
C ALA A 3 -6.44 -7.91 -19.83
N ILE A 4 -6.73 -8.49 -18.67
CA ILE A 4 -5.69 -9.04 -17.75
C ILE A 4 -5.13 -10.33 -18.34
N ASP A 5 -6.03 -11.17 -18.84
CA ASP A 5 -5.72 -12.46 -19.45
C ASP A 5 -4.94 -12.26 -20.77
N ASP A 6 -5.36 -11.30 -21.60
CA ASP A 6 -4.71 -10.94 -22.88
C ASP A 6 -3.28 -10.41 -22.67
N LEU A 7 -3.02 -9.75 -21.54
CA LEU A 7 -1.70 -9.26 -21.17
C LEU A 7 -0.84 -10.30 -20.44
N GLY A 8 -1.38 -11.49 -20.17
CA GLY A 8 -0.67 -12.59 -19.50
C GLY A 8 -0.40 -12.36 -18.02
N PHE A 9 -1.14 -11.47 -17.35
CA PHE A 9 -0.99 -11.23 -15.92
C PHE A 9 -1.80 -12.25 -15.12
N GLU A 10 -1.17 -12.84 -14.10
CA GLU A 10 -1.88 -13.66 -13.12
C GLU A 10 -2.61 -12.77 -12.11
N CYS A 11 -3.91 -12.99 -11.95
CA CYS A 11 -4.69 -12.33 -10.91
C CYS A 11 -4.59 -13.10 -9.59
N LEU A 12 -3.84 -12.56 -8.62
CA LEU A 12 -3.74 -13.16 -7.29
C LEU A 12 -5.08 -13.05 -6.54
N PRO A 13 -5.53 -14.11 -5.84
CA PRO A 13 -6.75 -14.06 -5.04
C PRO A 13 -6.58 -13.07 -3.89
N HIS A 14 -7.56 -12.18 -3.72
CA HIS A 14 -7.59 -11.19 -2.64
C HIS A 14 -8.92 -11.29 -1.88
N PRO A 15 -8.90 -11.52 -0.56
CA PRO A 15 -10.14 -11.59 0.22
C PRO A 15 -10.84 -10.23 0.28
N PRO A 16 -12.20 -10.20 0.29
CA PRO A 16 -12.95 -8.97 0.46
C PRO A 16 -12.55 -8.21 1.74
N TYR A 17 -12.62 -6.88 1.71
CA TYR A 17 -12.40 -6.00 2.86
C TYR A 17 -11.08 -6.22 3.60
N SER A 18 -10.01 -6.59 2.89
CA SER A 18 -8.70 -6.91 3.50
C SER A 18 -7.59 -5.90 3.11
N PRO A 19 -7.75 -4.60 3.44
CA PRO A 19 -6.72 -3.59 3.16
C PRO A 19 -5.41 -3.86 3.91
N ASP A 20 -5.47 -4.59 5.01
CA ASP A 20 -4.31 -5.10 5.74
C ASP A 20 -3.50 -6.15 4.95
N LEU A 21 -4.01 -6.65 3.83
CA LEU A 21 -3.32 -7.53 2.88
C LEU A 21 -2.98 -6.86 1.55
N ALA A 22 -3.33 -5.59 1.36
CA ALA A 22 -2.99 -4.81 0.17
C ALA A 22 -1.78 -3.90 0.45
N PRO A 23 -0.60 -4.13 -0.17
CA PRO A 23 0.58 -3.30 0.06
C PRO A 23 0.35 -1.81 -0.22
N SER A 24 -0.52 -1.50 -1.18
CA SER A 24 -0.95 -0.14 -1.49
C SER A 24 -1.62 0.56 -0.29
N ASP A 25 -2.38 -0.18 0.52
CA ASP A 25 -3.14 0.36 1.64
C ASP A 25 -2.32 0.34 2.93
N TYR A 26 -1.75 -0.81 3.31
CA TYR A 26 -1.06 -0.94 4.60
C TYR A 26 0.35 -0.33 4.64
N TRP A 27 0.97 -0.03 3.48
CA TRP A 27 2.35 0.45 3.40
C TRP A 27 2.46 1.76 2.62
N LEU A 28 2.02 1.78 1.37
CA LEU A 28 2.29 2.88 0.45
C LEU A 28 1.47 4.14 0.77
N SER A 29 0.15 4.01 0.84
CA SER A 29 -0.77 5.16 0.89
C SER A 29 -0.61 5.99 2.15
N GLY A 30 -0.33 5.36 3.29
CA GLY A 30 -0.10 6.04 4.56
C GLY A 30 1.11 6.97 4.50
N GLU A 31 2.25 6.44 4.05
CA GLU A 31 3.51 7.18 3.94
C GLU A 31 3.45 8.26 2.86
N MET A 32 2.80 7.98 1.73
CA MET A 32 2.56 8.98 0.67
C MET A 32 1.70 10.15 1.15
N LYS A 33 0.64 9.87 1.93
CA LYS A 33 -0.28 10.91 2.42
C LYS A 33 0.30 11.70 3.60
N ARG A 34 1.27 11.15 4.33
CA ARG A 34 1.89 11.78 5.51
C ARG A 34 2.40 13.20 5.24
N PRO A 35 3.22 13.47 4.20
CA PRO A 35 3.68 14.83 3.89
C PRO A 35 2.59 15.75 3.30
N LEU A 36 1.43 15.20 2.90
CA LEU A 36 0.31 15.95 2.34
C LEU A 36 -0.70 16.38 3.42
N ARG A 37 -0.65 15.77 4.60
CA ARG A 37 -1.58 16.01 5.69
C ARG A 37 -1.59 17.49 6.10
N GLY A 38 -2.79 18.08 6.16
CA GLY A 38 -2.99 19.47 6.60
C GLY A 38 -2.62 20.54 5.56
N LYS A 39 -2.13 20.14 4.38
CA LYS A 39 -1.81 21.09 3.30
C LYS A 39 -3.03 21.35 2.43
N ARG A 40 -3.24 22.63 2.08
CA ARG A 40 -4.14 23.03 0.99
C ARG A 40 -3.28 23.24 -0.26
N PHE A 41 -3.71 22.68 -1.38
CA PHE A 41 -3.01 22.82 -2.65
C PHE A 41 -3.81 23.74 -3.57
N GLU A 42 -3.12 24.64 -4.26
CA GLU A 42 -3.67 25.54 -5.28
C GLU A 42 -3.91 24.76 -6.59
N GLY A 43 -4.73 23.71 -6.51
CA GLY A 43 -5.12 22.87 -7.64
C GLY A 43 -4.31 21.58 -7.81
N PHE A 44 -4.78 20.78 -8.76
CA PHE A 44 -4.32 19.41 -9.00
C PHE A 44 -2.83 19.32 -9.39
N LYS A 45 -2.34 20.25 -10.23
CA LYS A 45 -0.94 20.25 -10.69
C LYS A 45 0.05 20.34 -9.54
N ARG A 46 -0.28 21.13 -8.51
CA ARG A 46 0.58 21.27 -7.33
C ARG A 46 0.57 20.00 -6.49
N LEU A 47 -0.59 19.39 -6.28
CA LEU A 47 -0.72 18.10 -5.60
C LEU A 47 0.07 17.00 -6.33
N GLU A 48 -0.09 16.89 -7.64
CA GLU A 48 0.62 15.91 -8.47
C GLU A 48 2.14 16.10 -8.39
N TYR A 49 2.61 17.35 -8.44
CA TYR A 49 4.03 17.66 -8.28
C TYR A 49 4.58 17.14 -6.94
N GLU A 50 3.89 17.41 -5.83
CA GLU A 50 4.33 17.00 -4.48
C GLU A 50 4.35 15.48 -4.34
N ILE A 51 3.37 14.77 -4.90
CA ILE A 51 3.36 13.29 -4.94
C ILE A 51 4.56 12.77 -5.76
N LYS A 52 4.84 13.37 -6.93
CA LYS A 52 5.99 12.99 -7.77
C LYS A 52 7.32 13.24 -7.05
N GLN A 53 7.45 14.33 -6.29
CA GLN A 53 8.66 14.57 -5.50
C GLN A 53 8.83 13.54 -4.38
N TRP A 54 7.74 13.22 -3.66
CA TRP A 54 7.76 12.15 -2.67
C TRP A 54 8.18 10.81 -3.28
N GLN A 55 7.60 10.44 -4.43
CA GLN A 55 7.95 9.20 -5.14
C GLN A 55 9.43 9.18 -5.56
N LYS A 56 9.96 10.29 -6.10
CA LYS A 56 11.38 10.40 -6.49
C LYS A 56 12.33 10.30 -5.29
N GLY A 57 11.93 10.85 -4.15
CA GLY A 57 12.71 10.78 -2.90
C GLY A 57 12.57 9.44 -2.16
N THR A 58 11.61 8.61 -2.55
CA THR A 58 11.35 7.32 -1.89
C THR A 58 12.37 6.28 -2.39
N PRO A 59 13.18 5.69 -1.50
CA PRO A 59 14.21 4.74 -1.91
C PRO A 59 13.60 3.42 -2.37
N LYS A 60 14.25 2.72 -3.31
CA LYS A 60 13.74 1.43 -3.83
C LYS A 60 13.47 0.39 -2.72
N VAL A 61 14.31 0.39 -1.69
CA VAL A 61 14.18 -0.51 -0.52
C VAL A 61 12.84 -0.33 0.21
N PHE A 62 12.23 0.86 0.14
CA PHE A 62 10.91 1.10 0.72
C PHE A 62 9.85 0.21 0.06
N TYR A 63 9.85 0.13 -1.27
CA TYR A 63 8.87 -0.67 -2.01
C TYR A 63 9.08 -2.17 -1.80
N THR A 64 10.33 -2.64 -1.85
CA THR A 64 10.64 -4.06 -1.62
C THR A 64 10.28 -4.48 -0.21
N THR A 65 10.60 -3.66 0.81
CA THR A 65 10.22 -3.92 2.20
C THR A 65 8.70 -4.07 2.35
N GLY A 66 7.93 -3.20 1.68
CA GLY A 66 6.47 -3.26 1.70
C GLY A 66 5.93 -4.57 1.14
N LEU A 67 6.49 -5.05 0.03
CA LEU A 67 6.13 -6.32 -0.60
C LEU A 67 6.57 -7.53 0.25
N GLU A 68 7.77 -7.50 0.84
CA GLU A 68 8.27 -8.58 1.69
C GLU A 68 7.40 -8.80 2.93
N LYS A 69 6.87 -7.71 3.51
CA LYS A 69 5.91 -7.76 4.63
C LYS A 69 4.59 -8.45 4.29
N LEU A 70 4.23 -8.60 3.01
CA LEU A 70 3.02 -9.30 2.59
C LEU A 70 3.04 -10.75 3.06
N ARG A 71 4.20 -11.41 2.99
CA ARG A 71 4.37 -12.80 3.44
C ARG A 71 4.08 -12.96 4.93
N GLU A 72 4.56 -12.02 5.76
CA GLU A 72 4.33 -12.03 7.21
C GLU A 72 2.85 -11.79 7.52
N ARG A 73 2.22 -10.85 6.79
CA ARG A 73 0.79 -10.54 6.92
C ARG A 73 -0.07 -11.75 6.55
N TRP A 74 0.20 -12.46 5.46
CA TRP A 74 -0.52 -13.70 5.13
C TRP A 74 -0.41 -14.77 6.21
N LYS A 75 0.79 -15.00 6.77
CA LYS A 75 0.96 -15.92 7.89
C LYS A 75 0.09 -15.52 9.09
N ARG A 76 0.02 -14.23 9.39
CA ARG A 76 -0.82 -13.71 10.47
C ARG A 76 -2.31 -13.86 10.18
N TYR A 77 -2.75 -13.56 8.96
CA TYR A 77 -4.13 -13.75 8.50
C TYR A 77 -4.60 -15.20 8.66
N ILE A 78 -3.76 -16.16 8.25
CA ILE A 78 -4.05 -17.61 8.42
C ILE A 78 -4.14 -17.96 9.91
N LYS A 79 -3.19 -17.52 10.73
CA LYS A 79 -3.21 -17.76 12.19
C LYS A 79 -4.45 -17.17 12.85
N LEU A 80 -4.91 -16.03 12.36
CA LEU A 80 -6.10 -15.33 12.81
C LEU A 80 -7.40 -15.89 12.20
N LYS A 81 -7.34 -16.96 11.40
CA LYS A 81 -8.49 -17.59 10.74
C LYS A 81 -9.32 -16.60 9.91
N GLY A 82 -8.65 -15.65 9.26
CA GLY A 82 -9.29 -14.65 8.41
C GLY A 82 -9.70 -13.37 9.12
N GLU A 83 -9.47 -13.25 10.43
CA GLU A 83 -9.70 -12.01 11.18
C GLU A 83 -8.68 -10.92 10.82
N PHE A 84 -9.11 -9.66 10.98
CA PHE A 84 -8.32 -8.48 10.66
C PHE A 84 -7.00 -8.42 11.42
N ILE A 85 -5.91 -8.09 10.71
CA ILE A 85 -4.61 -7.88 11.32
C ILE A 85 -4.58 -6.52 12.00
N LYS A 86 -4.77 -6.51 13.33
CA LYS A 86 -4.55 -5.30 14.14
C LYS A 86 -3.09 -4.85 14.07
N THR A 87 -2.82 -3.81 13.29
CA THR A 87 -1.59 -3.01 13.32
C THR A 87 -1.71 -1.96 14.42
N PHE A 88 -1.63 -2.38 15.69
CA PHE A 88 -1.36 -1.48 16.80
C PHE A 88 -0.24 -2.08 17.63
N ASP A 89 0.98 -1.95 17.11
CA ASP A 89 2.17 -1.77 17.94
C ASP A 89 2.81 -0.46 17.48
N ASN A 90 2.79 0.53 18.38
CA ASN A 90 3.35 1.87 18.24
C ASN A 90 4.77 1.86 17.67
N GLN A 91 5.08 2.83 16.80
CA GLN A 91 6.06 3.90 17.10
C GLN A 91 5.70 5.15 16.27
N LEU A 92 5.06 6.11 16.93
CA LEU A 92 5.32 7.54 16.72
C LEU A 92 6.51 7.93 17.59
#